data_AF-A0A3M1Z7F7-F1
#
_entry.id   AF-A0A3M1Z7F7-F1
#
_cell.length_a   1.000
_cell.length_b   1.000
_cell.length_c   1.000
_cell.angle_alpha   90.00
_cell.angle_beta   90.00
_cell.angle_gamma   90.00
#
_symmetry.space_group_name_H-M   'P 1'
#
loop_
_entity.id
_entity.type
_entity.pdbx_description
1 polymer ?
#
loop_
_entity_poly.entity_id
_entity_poly.type
_entity_poly.pdbx_seq_one_letter_code
_entity_poly.pdbx_strand_id
1 'polypeptide(L)'
;MTSLTIQSIYGQGTANGYLYVQPNDPTAYPSGSGNATGNTLLNSIFTTHNVIEYKQSFPGATNAFLANAYEIHLNGFPDSLAYALWNTNLFSQVETASYYTIADCPNPMSINDPIPNGTNGDGWELEAIDAYCAWTITTGDPAITVGVADTEFDESHDDLVDNLIYHEDDSATPMPDCRHGTLVSGLVSAKPNNNAWTAGIGYNTTIAGYVVNTSTFCTGQPWQAVWRAFIDGT
;
A
#
# COMPACT_ATOMS: atom_id res chain seq x y z
N MET A 1 -7.49 -0.94 37.66
CA MET A 1 -7.64 -1.36 36.25
C MET A 1 -7.53 -0.13 35.39
N THR A 2 -6.35 0.10 34.83
CA THR A 2 -6.06 1.16 33.87
C THR A 2 -6.66 0.76 32.53
N SER A 3 -7.51 1.62 31.96
CA SER A 3 -8.11 1.43 30.65
C SER A 3 -7.02 1.48 29.58
N LEU A 4 -6.86 0.39 28.83
CA LEU A 4 -6.09 0.39 27.58
C LEU A 4 -6.85 1.30 26.60
N THR A 5 -6.23 2.40 26.20
CA THR A 5 -6.74 3.22 25.09
C THR A 5 -6.13 2.63 23.83
N ILE A 6 -6.91 1.86 23.08
CA ILE A 6 -6.51 1.46 21.72
C ILE A 6 -6.51 2.74 20.88
N GLN A 7 -5.34 3.33 20.68
CA GLN A 7 -5.15 4.27 19.59
C GLN A 7 -5.07 3.45 18.31
N SER A 8 -6.18 3.30 17.62
CA SER A 8 -6.14 3.05 16.18
C SER A 8 -5.54 4.29 15.53
N ILE A 9 -4.24 4.23 15.24
CA ILE A 9 -3.63 5.17 14.32
C ILE A 9 -4.18 4.78 12.95
N TYR A 10 -5.24 5.43 12.51
CA TYR A 10 -5.55 5.46 11.08
C TYR A 10 -4.34 6.15 10.43
N GLY A 11 -3.46 5.36 9.77
CA GLY A 11 -2.24 5.86 9.14
C GLY A 11 -2.48 6.88 8.01
N GLN A 12 -3.75 7.14 7.69
CA GLN A 12 -4.18 8.13 6.72
C GLN A 12 -5.19 9.03 7.41
N GLY A 13 -4.69 10.05 8.10
CA GLY A 13 -5.52 11.17 8.54
C GLY A 13 -6.17 11.82 7.32
N THR A 14 -7.37 12.36 7.52
CA THR A 14 -8.21 13.12 6.59
C THR A 14 -7.47 14.34 6.00
N ALA A 15 -6.52 14.09 5.11
CA ALA A 15 -5.80 15.11 4.37
C ALA A 15 -6.65 15.60 3.18
N ASN A 16 -6.30 16.79 2.65
CA ASN A 16 -6.79 17.17 1.33
C ASN A 16 -6.38 16.11 0.32
N GLY A 17 -7.26 15.81 -0.61
CA GLY A 17 -7.06 14.72 -1.56
C GLY A 17 -7.83 14.91 -2.85
N TYR A 18 -7.92 13.82 -3.60
CA TYR A 18 -8.64 13.71 -4.85
C TYR A 18 -9.25 12.31 -4.94
N LEU A 19 -9.99 12.03 -6.00
CA LEU A 19 -10.55 10.71 -6.24
C LEU A 19 -9.97 10.12 -7.52
N TYR A 20 -9.56 8.87 -7.50
CA TYR A 20 -9.46 8.06 -8.70
C TYR A 20 -10.81 7.43 -9.00
N VAL A 21 -11.27 7.55 -10.25
CA VAL A 21 -12.55 7.02 -10.68
C VAL A 21 -12.44 6.32 -12.03
N GLN A 22 -13.33 5.35 -12.24
CA GLN A 22 -13.55 4.72 -13.53
C GLN A 22 -15.01 4.90 -13.94
N PRO A 23 -15.32 5.82 -14.86
CA PRO A 23 -16.66 5.98 -15.38
C PRO A 23 -17.12 4.71 -16.10
N ASN A 24 -18.38 4.34 -15.90
CA ASN A 24 -19.03 3.26 -16.65
C ASN A 24 -20.29 3.74 -17.41
N ASP A 25 -20.61 5.03 -17.31
CA ASP A 25 -21.68 5.70 -18.07
C ASP A 25 -21.09 6.78 -19.01
N PRO A 26 -21.47 6.81 -20.31
CA PRO A 26 -20.99 7.81 -21.27
C PRO A 26 -21.19 9.27 -20.87
N THR A 27 -22.20 9.58 -20.06
CA THR A 27 -22.50 10.94 -19.59
C THR A 27 -21.61 11.37 -18.42
N ALA A 28 -20.96 10.43 -17.75
CA ALA A 28 -20.10 10.70 -16.60
C ALA A 28 -18.67 11.06 -16.98
N TYR A 29 -18.29 10.94 -18.25
CA TYR A 29 -16.97 11.35 -18.73
C TYR A 29 -16.80 12.88 -18.73
N PRO A 30 -15.56 13.39 -18.53
CA PRO A 30 -15.28 14.82 -18.66
C PRO A 30 -15.60 15.30 -20.09
N SER A 31 -16.31 16.43 -20.20
CA SER A 31 -16.74 16.98 -21.49
C SER A 31 -15.81 18.07 -22.05
N GLY A 32 -14.65 18.29 -21.44
CA GLY A 32 -13.70 19.35 -21.81
C GLY A 32 -12.69 19.64 -20.69
N SER A 33 -12.11 20.85 -20.70
CA SER A 33 -11.27 21.32 -19.60
C SER A 33 -12.12 21.70 -18.38
N GLY A 34 -11.58 21.48 -17.18
CA GLY A 34 -12.27 21.75 -15.91
C GLY A 34 -12.94 20.51 -15.34
N ASN A 35 -14.16 20.64 -14.82
CA ASN A 35 -14.89 19.59 -14.13
C ASN A 35 -16.23 19.21 -14.80
N ALA A 36 -16.56 19.79 -15.96
CA ALA A 36 -17.87 19.60 -16.58
C ALA A 36 -18.04 18.18 -17.14
N THR A 37 -19.26 17.65 -17.02
CA THR A 37 -19.67 16.36 -17.60
C THR A 37 -20.98 16.50 -18.37
N GLY A 38 -21.34 15.47 -19.14
CA GLY A 38 -22.65 15.39 -19.80
C GLY A 38 -23.82 15.10 -18.84
N ASN A 39 -23.55 14.87 -17.56
CA ASN A 39 -24.54 14.43 -16.57
C ASN A 39 -24.90 15.55 -15.58
N THR A 40 -26.17 15.98 -15.57
CA THR A 40 -26.64 17.11 -14.74
C THR A 40 -26.62 16.81 -13.24
N LEU A 41 -26.90 15.56 -12.84
CA LEU A 41 -26.79 15.12 -11.45
C LEU A 41 -25.33 15.19 -10.99
N LEU A 42 -24.42 14.63 -11.77
CA LEU A 42 -22.99 14.65 -11.47
C LEU A 42 -22.44 16.07 -11.38
N ASN A 43 -22.81 16.95 -12.30
CA ASN A 43 -22.43 18.37 -12.25
C ASN A 43 -22.94 19.08 -10.99
N SER A 44 -24.14 18.71 -10.51
CA SER A 44 -24.70 19.25 -9.25
C SER A 44 -23.93 18.74 -8.03
N ILE A 45 -23.54 17.45 -8.03
CA ILE A 45 -22.69 16.85 -7.00
C ILE A 45 -21.33 17.56 -6.99
N PHE A 46 -20.69 17.74 -8.14
CA PHE A 46 -19.40 18.42 -8.28
C PHE A 46 -19.42 19.85 -7.76
N THR A 47 -20.50 20.59 -8.05
CA THR A 47 -20.70 21.95 -7.51
C THR A 47 -20.81 21.92 -5.98
N THR A 48 -21.56 20.98 -5.42
CA THR A 48 -21.75 20.85 -3.96
C THR A 48 -20.44 20.52 -3.23
N HIS A 49 -19.55 19.77 -3.86
CA HIS A 49 -18.29 19.31 -3.26
C HIS A 49 -17.07 20.14 -3.69
N ASN A 50 -17.27 21.30 -4.31
CA ASN A 50 -16.20 22.19 -4.78
C ASN A 50 -15.15 21.45 -5.64
N VAL A 51 -15.60 20.58 -6.55
CA VAL A 51 -14.72 19.96 -7.54
C VAL A 51 -14.14 21.03 -8.44
N ILE A 52 -12.83 21.02 -8.63
CA ILE A 52 -12.09 22.02 -9.41
C ILE A 52 -11.57 21.48 -10.74
N GLU A 53 -11.32 20.18 -10.82
CA GLU A 53 -10.76 19.55 -12.02
C GLU A 53 -11.21 18.09 -12.12
N TYR A 54 -11.47 17.65 -13.34
CA TYR A 54 -11.76 16.27 -13.66
C TYR A 54 -11.06 15.90 -14.96
N LYS A 55 -10.04 15.03 -14.89
CA LYS A 55 -9.17 14.74 -16.04
C LYS A 55 -8.73 13.28 -16.08
N GLN A 56 -8.22 12.85 -17.22
CA GLN A 56 -7.67 11.50 -17.39
C GLN A 56 -6.33 11.38 -16.66
N SER A 57 -6.16 10.32 -15.88
CA SER A 57 -4.97 10.11 -15.04
C SER A 57 -3.76 9.64 -15.84
N PHE A 58 -3.98 8.82 -16.88
CA PHE A 58 -2.90 8.28 -17.71
C PHE A 58 -3.12 8.57 -19.20
N PRO A 59 -2.96 9.83 -19.66
CA PRO A 59 -3.09 10.17 -21.06
C PRO A 59 -2.13 9.35 -21.94
N GLY A 60 -2.68 8.66 -22.94
CA GLY A 60 -1.90 7.82 -23.87
C GLY A 60 -1.67 6.38 -23.41
N ALA A 61 -2.24 5.96 -22.28
CA ALA A 61 -2.21 4.55 -21.88
C ALA A 61 -2.88 3.66 -22.93
N THR A 62 -2.21 2.56 -23.29
CA THR A 62 -2.73 1.56 -24.25
C THR A 62 -3.56 0.47 -23.57
N ASN A 63 -3.35 0.27 -22.26
CA ASN A 63 -4.16 -0.63 -21.45
C ASN A 63 -5.54 -0.01 -21.22
N ALA A 64 -6.61 -0.74 -21.55
CA ALA A 64 -7.99 -0.22 -21.48
C ALA A 64 -8.42 0.21 -20.07
N PHE A 65 -7.94 -0.46 -19.02
CA PHE A 65 -8.23 -0.11 -17.63
C PHE A 65 -7.58 1.23 -17.27
N LEU A 66 -6.30 1.41 -17.59
CA LEU A 66 -5.58 2.66 -17.36
C LEU A 66 -6.07 3.80 -18.24
N ALA A 67 -6.46 3.51 -19.49
CA ALA A 67 -7.07 4.48 -20.39
C ALA A 67 -8.45 4.97 -19.88
N ASN A 68 -9.14 4.19 -19.05
CA ASN A 68 -10.40 4.57 -18.41
C ASN A 68 -10.24 5.08 -16.97
N ALA A 69 -9.01 5.38 -16.52
CA ALA A 69 -8.75 5.95 -15.21
C ALA A 69 -8.73 7.48 -15.26
N TYR A 70 -9.49 8.09 -14.36
CA TYR A 70 -9.61 9.55 -14.23
C TYR A 70 -9.43 9.99 -12.79
N GLU A 71 -9.07 11.26 -12.61
CA GLU A 71 -8.91 11.91 -11.32
C GLU A 71 -9.81 13.12 -11.16
N ILE A 72 -10.49 13.20 -10.01
CA ILE A 72 -11.37 14.31 -9.62
C ILE A 72 -10.72 15.05 -8.46
N HIS A 73 -10.25 16.27 -8.72
CA HIS A 73 -9.66 17.16 -7.71
C HIS A 73 -10.72 18.11 -7.16
N LEU A 74 -10.66 18.38 -5.87
CA LEU A 74 -11.62 19.22 -5.16
C LEU A 74 -10.93 20.07 -4.08
N ASN A 75 -11.57 21.18 -3.72
CA ASN A 75 -11.21 21.95 -2.53
C ASN A 75 -11.97 21.42 -1.32
N GLY A 76 -11.39 20.43 -0.64
CA GLY A 76 -11.95 19.84 0.58
C GLY A 76 -11.59 18.38 0.76
N PHE A 77 -12.39 17.67 1.56
CA PHE A 77 -12.17 16.26 1.90
C PHE A 77 -12.87 15.33 0.90
N PRO A 78 -12.14 14.38 0.27
CA PRO A 78 -12.67 13.54 -0.80
C PRO A 78 -13.74 12.55 -0.34
N ASP A 79 -13.79 12.17 0.95
CA ASP A 79 -14.68 11.12 1.46
C ASP A 79 -16.18 11.40 1.20
N SER A 80 -16.59 12.65 1.41
CA SER A 80 -17.99 13.05 1.19
C SER A 80 -18.39 12.97 -0.28
N LEU A 81 -17.46 13.36 -1.17
CA LEU A 81 -17.65 13.22 -2.61
C LEU A 81 -17.64 11.75 -3.02
N ALA A 82 -16.71 10.93 -2.50
CA ALA A 82 -16.66 9.49 -2.76
C ALA A 82 -18.00 8.82 -2.46
N TYR A 83 -18.56 9.12 -1.28
CA TYR A 83 -19.86 8.63 -0.86
C TYR A 83 -20.98 9.07 -1.81
N ALA A 84 -20.99 10.34 -2.24
CA ALA A 84 -21.97 10.82 -3.21
C ALA A 84 -21.85 10.08 -4.56
N LEU A 85 -20.63 9.85 -5.05
CA LEU A 85 -20.38 9.18 -6.34
C LEU A 85 -20.77 7.71 -6.32
N TRP A 86 -20.48 6.96 -5.24
CA TRP A 86 -20.90 5.56 -5.10
C TRP A 86 -22.41 5.39 -5.25
N ASN A 87 -23.21 6.37 -4.78
CA ASN A 87 -24.66 6.31 -4.86
C ASN A 87 -25.23 6.65 -6.26
N THR A 88 -24.40 7.12 -7.20
CA THR A 88 -24.86 7.47 -8.56
C THR A 88 -24.93 6.27 -9.50
N ASN A 89 -24.17 5.21 -9.23
CA ASN A 89 -23.89 4.10 -10.17
C ASN A 89 -23.25 4.52 -11.51
N LEU A 90 -22.71 5.73 -11.63
CA LEU A 90 -22.05 6.26 -12.83
C LEU A 90 -20.57 5.86 -12.96
N PHE A 91 -20.03 5.21 -11.92
CA PHE A 91 -18.64 4.80 -11.82
C PHE A 91 -18.56 3.34 -11.37
N SER A 92 -17.68 2.57 -12.00
CA SER A 92 -17.36 1.20 -11.57
C SER A 92 -16.34 1.16 -10.43
N GLN A 93 -15.52 2.21 -10.29
CA GLN A 93 -14.58 2.39 -9.20
C GLN A 93 -14.55 3.84 -8.76
N VAL A 94 -14.45 4.05 -7.44
CA VAL A 94 -14.23 5.35 -6.81
C VAL A 94 -13.34 5.11 -5.60
N GLU A 95 -12.15 5.68 -5.62
CA GLU A 95 -11.12 5.50 -4.60
C GLU A 95 -10.60 6.87 -4.17
N THR A 96 -10.47 7.08 -2.86
CA THR A 96 -9.87 8.28 -2.28
C THR A 96 -8.36 8.20 -2.34
N ALA A 97 -7.73 9.25 -2.87
CA ALA A 97 -6.30 9.43 -2.86
C ALA A 97 -5.93 10.72 -2.14
N SER A 98 -4.73 10.77 -1.55
CA SER A 98 -4.21 11.96 -0.88
C SER A 98 -3.20 12.67 -1.76
N TYR A 99 -3.07 13.99 -1.60
CA TYR A 99 -1.88 14.67 -2.12
C TYR A 99 -0.70 14.36 -1.23
N TYR A 100 0.33 13.74 -1.80
CA TYR A 100 1.61 13.55 -1.12
C TYR A 100 2.57 14.62 -1.60
N THR A 101 3.13 15.36 -0.65
CA THR A 101 4.33 16.16 -0.92
C THR A 101 5.53 15.27 -0.65
N ILE A 102 6.36 15.08 -1.66
CA ILE A 102 7.68 14.47 -1.51
C ILE A 102 8.42 15.23 -0.41
N ALA A 103 9.04 14.50 0.52
CA ALA A 103 9.79 15.10 1.61
C ALA A 103 11.00 15.87 1.04
N ASP A 104 11.24 17.10 1.52
CA ASP A 104 12.48 17.81 1.18
C ASP A 104 13.67 17.09 1.83
N CYS A 105 14.45 16.43 0.98
CA CYS A 105 15.46 15.46 1.37
C CYS A 105 16.71 15.66 0.51
N PRO A 106 17.59 16.58 0.91
CA PRO A 106 18.76 16.92 0.11
C PRO A 106 19.82 15.80 0.07
N ASN A 107 19.81 14.89 1.04
CA ASN A 107 20.77 13.81 1.16
C ASN A 107 20.05 12.48 1.48
N PRO A 108 19.37 11.86 0.50
CA PRO A 108 18.78 10.53 0.69
C PRO A 108 19.87 9.50 1.05
N MET A 109 19.52 8.50 1.85
CA MET A 109 20.40 7.35 2.05
C MET A 109 20.40 6.45 0.81
N SER A 110 21.46 5.66 0.65
CA SER A 110 21.60 4.72 -0.45
C SER A 110 21.87 3.31 0.07
N ILE A 111 21.43 2.31 -0.68
CA ILE A 111 21.76 0.89 -0.45
C ILE A 111 22.51 0.32 -1.66
N ASN A 112 23.21 -0.80 -1.49
CA ASN A 112 23.99 -1.44 -2.56
C ASN A 112 23.39 -2.76 -3.09
N ASP A 113 22.17 -3.10 -2.66
CA ASP A 113 21.56 -4.39 -2.89
C ASP A 113 21.11 -4.57 -4.36
N PRO A 114 21.40 -5.73 -4.98
CA PRO A 114 21.09 -6.01 -6.37
C PRO A 114 19.64 -6.50 -6.50
N ILE A 115 18.75 -5.62 -6.97
CA ILE A 115 17.36 -6.00 -7.23
C ILE A 115 17.33 -6.94 -8.45
N PRO A 116 16.84 -8.19 -8.32
CA PRO A 116 16.91 -9.16 -9.40
C PRO A 116 16.00 -8.78 -10.59
N ASN A 117 16.52 -8.94 -11.81
CA ASN A 117 15.92 -8.58 -13.12
C ASN A 117 16.04 -7.10 -13.55
N GLY A 118 17.08 -6.39 -13.10
CA GLY A 118 17.29 -4.98 -13.44
C GLY A 118 17.70 -4.71 -14.89
N THR A 119 16.79 -4.11 -15.66
CA THR A 119 17.14 -3.16 -16.72
C THR A 119 16.56 -1.80 -16.36
N ASN A 120 17.42 -0.83 -16.00
CA ASN A 120 17.17 0.62 -15.98
C ASN A 120 15.94 1.10 -15.15
N GLY A 121 15.79 0.71 -13.88
CA GLY A 121 14.77 1.29 -12.99
C GLY A 121 14.63 0.60 -11.64
N ASP A 122 15.74 0.23 -11.02
CA ASP A 122 15.78 -0.70 -9.91
C ASP A 122 15.48 0.03 -8.58
N GLY A 123 14.55 -0.51 -7.77
CA GLY A 123 14.16 0.07 -6.48
C GLY A 123 13.01 1.06 -6.57
N TRP A 124 12.29 1.06 -7.70
CA TRP A 124 11.15 1.97 -7.94
C TRP A 124 10.14 1.94 -6.80
N GLU A 125 9.95 0.80 -6.13
CA GLU A 125 9.01 0.65 -5.02
C GLU A 125 9.46 1.45 -3.79
N LEU A 126 10.78 1.48 -3.51
CA LEU A 126 11.38 2.27 -2.44
C LEU A 126 11.44 3.76 -2.83
N GLU A 127 11.71 4.06 -4.10
CA GLU A 127 11.67 5.42 -4.64
C GLU A 127 10.25 6.00 -4.60
N ALA A 128 9.23 5.22 -4.99
CA ALA A 128 7.84 5.66 -5.08
C ALA A 128 7.25 6.08 -3.73
N ILE A 129 7.83 5.60 -2.64
CA ILE A 129 7.41 5.94 -1.27
C ILE A 129 8.44 6.80 -0.53
N ASP A 130 9.45 7.35 -1.23
CA ASP A 130 10.55 8.14 -0.66
C ASP A 130 11.29 7.42 0.49
N ALA A 131 11.43 6.09 0.43
CA ALA A 131 12.02 5.29 1.51
C ALA A 131 13.45 5.74 1.84
N TYR A 132 14.26 6.00 0.82
CA TYR A 132 15.63 6.51 0.97
C TYR A 132 15.72 7.80 1.80
N CYS A 133 14.69 8.63 1.73
CA CYS A 133 14.57 9.85 2.51
C CYS A 133 14.01 9.59 3.90
N ALA A 134 12.97 8.76 4.00
CA ALA A 134 12.42 8.34 5.29
C ALA A 134 13.50 7.72 6.19
N TRP A 135 14.40 6.93 5.61
CA TRP A 135 15.50 6.30 6.33
C TRP A 135 16.50 7.29 6.95
N THR A 136 16.58 8.53 6.45
CA THR A 136 17.39 9.59 7.09
C THR A 136 16.83 10.01 8.45
N ILE A 137 15.55 9.72 8.71
CA ILE A 137 14.84 9.98 9.96
C ILE A 137 14.92 8.75 10.87
N THR A 138 14.53 7.59 10.36
CA THR A 138 14.61 6.30 11.08
C THR A 138 14.54 5.13 10.11
N THR A 139 15.19 4.04 10.47
CA THR A 139 15.20 2.77 9.71
C THR A 139 14.41 1.68 10.41
N GLY A 140 13.71 2.03 11.49
CA GLY A 140 13.12 1.09 12.44
C GLY A 140 13.95 0.95 13.72
N ASP A 141 13.41 0.21 14.67
CA ASP A 141 14.02 -0.11 15.97
C ASP A 141 13.90 -1.63 16.20
N PRO A 142 15.00 -2.33 16.54
CA PRO A 142 14.98 -3.78 16.71
C PRO A 142 14.12 -4.21 17.92
N ALA A 143 13.80 -3.30 18.84
CA ALA A 143 12.85 -3.53 19.91
C ALA A 143 11.39 -3.57 19.44
N ILE A 144 11.12 -3.18 18.19
CA ILE A 144 9.79 -3.26 17.56
C ILE A 144 9.75 -4.52 16.68
N THR A 145 8.83 -5.42 17.01
CA THR A 145 8.54 -6.63 16.23
C THR A 145 7.29 -6.43 15.40
N VAL A 146 7.37 -6.73 14.10
CA VAL A 146 6.24 -6.75 13.17
C VAL A 146 5.72 -8.17 13.05
N GLY A 147 4.48 -8.39 13.47
CA GLY A 147 3.78 -9.68 13.28
C GLY A 147 3.30 -9.83 11.84
N VAL A 148 3.78 -10.84 11.12
CA VAL A 148 3.40 -11.13 9.73
C VAL A 148 2.57 -12.41 9.71
N ALA A 149 1.29 -12.29 9.35
CA ALA A 149 0.38 -13.43 9.22
C ALA A 149 0.27 -13.85 7.75
N ASP A 150 1.00 -14.89 7.35
CA ASP A 150 1.16 -15.28 5.95
C ASP A 150 1.46 -16.78 5.79
N THR A 151 1.75 -17.27 4.59
CA THR A 151 1.73 -18.69 4.24
C THR A 151 2.97 -19.46 4.69
N GLU A 152 4.18 -18.95 4.42
CA GLU A 152 5.44 -19.58 4.84
C GLU A 152 6.59 -18.58 4.98
N PHE A 153 7.58 -18.96 5.78
CA PHE A 153 8.72 -18.11 6.13
C PHE A 153 10.04 -18.90 5.98
N ASP A 154 10.95 -18.39 5.16
CA ASP A 154 12.31 -18.91 5.04
C ASP A 154 13.25 -18.15 5.99
N GLU A 155 13.43 -18.70 7.20
CA GLU A 155 14.36 -18.17 8.21
C GLU A 155 15.83 -18.27 7.80
N SER A 156 16.14 -19.10 6.80
CA SER A 156 17.49 -19.27 6.29
C SER A 156 17.83 -18.32 5.15
N HIS A 157 16.87 -17.50 4.70
CA HIS A 157 17.08 -16.54 3.62
C HIS A 157 18.11 -15.46 4.04
N ASP A 158 19.10 -15.22 3.17
CA ASP A 158 20.25 -14.34 3.47
C ASP A 158 19.86 -12.91 3.89
N ASP A 159 18.72 -12.41 3.42
CA ASP A 159 18.18 -11.08 3.80
C ASP A 159 17.38 -11.07 5.10
N LEU A 160 16.91 -12.22 5.57
CA LEU A 160 15.96 -12.33 6.68
C LEU A 160 16.56 -13.02 7.91
N VAL A 161 17.68 -13.71 7.78
CA VAL A 161 18.28 -14.53 8.84
C VAL A 161 18.53 -13.80 10.16
N ASP A 162 18.79 -12.49 10.11
CA ASP A 162 19.00 -11.66 11.31
C ASP A 162 17.70 -11.05 11.87
N ASN A 163 16.66 -10.94 11.04
CA ASN A 163 15.47 -10.14 11.34
C ASN A 163 14.19 -10.98 11.54
N LEU A 164 14.09 -12.17 10.95
CA LEU A 164 13.01 -13.12 11.20
C LEU A 164 13.34 -13.97 12.43
N ILE A 165 12.90 -13.52 13.60
CA ILE A 165 13.35 -14.06 14.90
C ILE A 165 12.45 -15.17 15.46
N TYR A 166 11.28 -15.36 14.87
CA TYR A 166 10.29 -16.35 15.29
C TYR A 166 9.33 -16.63 14.13
N HIS A 167 8.91 -17.88 13.97
CA HIS A 167 7.65 -18.16 13.31
C HIS A 167 6.90 -19.30 14.02
N GLU A 168 5.57 -19.24 14.01
CA GLU A 168 4.74 -20.36 14.49
C GLU A 168 4.80 -21.50 13.46
N ASP A 169 5.55 -22.56 13.79
CA ASP A 169 5.58 -23.82 13.05
C ASP A 169 4.28 -24.60 13.35
N ASP A 170 3.19 -24.24 12.68
CA ASP A 170 2.10 -25.20 12.54
C ASP A 170 2.53 -26.22 11.50
N SER A 171 2.28 -27.50 11.79
CA SER A 171 2.53 -28.69 10.95
C SER A 171 1.94 -28.64 9.53
N ALA A 172 1.42 -27.49 9.10
CA ALA A 172 1.13 -27.15 7.73
C ALA A 172 2.40 -27.33 6.89
N THR A 173 2.42 -28.41 6.10
CA THR A 173 3.47 -28.64 5.10
C THR A 173 3.63 -27.37 4.26
N PRO A 174 4.80 -26.69 4.29
CA PRO A 174 5.05 -25.55 3.42
C PRO A 174 4.79 -26.00 1.99
N MET A 175 3.88 -25.32 1.29
CA MET A 175 3.69 -25.59 -0.13
C MET A 175 4.95 -25.09 -0.85
N PRO A 176 5.73 -25.96 -1.53
CA PRO A 176 7.06 -25.61 -2.05
C PRO A 176 7.10 -24.40 -3.01
N ASP A 177 5.93 -24.04 -3.57
CA ASP A 177 5.76 -22.97 -4.55
C ASP A 177 5.14 -21.69 -3.98
N CYS A 178 4.67 -21.70 -2.72
CA CYS A 178 4.28 -20.49 -2.03
C CYS A 178 5.57 -19.93 -1.39
N ARG A 179 5.98 -18.71 -1.77
CA ARG A 179 7.05 -17.91 -1.12
C ARG A 179 6.52 -16.56 -0.64
N HIS A 180 5.20 -16.45 -0.53
CA HIS A 180 4.47 -15.22 -0.28
C HIS A 180 4.87 -14.61 1.07
N GLY A 181 4.87 -15.39 2.15
CA GLY A 181 5.22 -14.88 3.48
C GLY A 181 6.67 -14.44 3.60
N THR A 182 7.57 -15.12 2.89
CA THR A 182 8.99 -14.74 2.80
C THR A 182 9.18 -13.44 2.02
N LEU A 183 8.48 -13.28 0.89
CA LEU A 183 8.51 -12.04 0.10
C LEU A 183 7.91 -10.86 0.88
N VAL A 184 6.78 -11.06 1.55
CA VAL A 184 6.18 -10.06 2.44
C VAL A 184 7.15 -9.67 3.55
N SER A 185 7.80 -10.65 4.17
CA SER A 185 8.83 -10.39 5.20
C SER A 185 10.02 -9.61 4.66
N GLY A 186 10.42 -9.87 3.41
CA GLY A 186 11.45 -9.10 2.72
C GLY A 186 11.10 -7.61 2.61
N LEU A 187 9.86 -7.28 2.22
CA LEU A 187 9.40 -5.89 2.14
C LEU A 187 9.36 -5.21 3.52
N VAL A 188 9.12 -5.97 4.59
CA VAL A 188 9.09 -5.45 5.96
C VAL A 188 10.50 -5.15 6.47
N SER A 189 11.38 -6.16 6.50
CA SER A 189 12.68 -6.05 7.16
C SER A 189 13.81 -6.85 6.50
N ALA A 190 13.86 -6.93 5.16
CA ALA A 190 15.08 -7.41 4.49
C ALA A 190 16.29 -6.53 4.86
N LYS A 191 17.41 -7.18 5.16
CA LYS A 191 18.66 -6.54 5.54
C LYS A 191 19.29 -5.81 4.34
N PRO A 192 19.49 -4.48 4.40
CA PRO A 192 20.16 -3.75 3.34
C PRO A 192 21.67 -3.96 3.41
N ASN A 193 22.32 -3.56 2.33
CA ASN A 193 23.76 -3.50 2.14
C ASN A 193 24.47 -4.86 2.28
N ASN A 194 23.77 -5.96 2.02
CA ASN A 194 24.35 -7.30 2.04
C ASN A 194 24.70 -7.80 0.62
N ASN A 195 24.46 -6.98 -0.41
CA ASN A 195 24.60 -7.33 -1.83
C ASN A 195 23.71 -8.50 -2.25
N ALA A 196 22.56 -8.68 -1.61
CA ALA A 196 21.55 -9.66 -1.98
C ALA A 196 20.18 -8.98 -2.09
N TRP A 197 19.40 -9.43 -3.07
CA TRP A 197 18.01 -9.06 -3.35
C TRP A 197 17.62 -7.59 -3.10
N THR A 198 17.07 -7.25 -1.94
CA THR A 198 16.45 -5.93 -1.69
C THR A 198 16.56 -5.52 -0.22
N ALA A 199 16.02 -4.35 0.14
CA ALA A 199 15.92 -3.86 1.50
C ALA A 199 14.47 -3.72 1.96
N GLY A 200 14.22 -4.03 3.23
CA GLY A 200 12.94 -3.81 3.87
C GLY A 200 12.73 -2.35 4.23
N ILE A 201 11.49 -1.88 4.19
CA ILE A 201 11.16 -0.48 4.52
C ILE A 201 11.52 -0.16 5.97
N GLY A 202 11.37 -1.12 6.88
CA GLY A 202 11.77 -1.01 8.28
C GLY A 202 12.91 -1.96 8.59
N TYR A 203 13.99 -1.97 7.80
CA TYR A 203 15.06 -2.98 7.88
C TYR A 203 15.79 -3.10 9.22
N ASN A 204 15.57 -2.18 10.15
CA ASN A 204 16.08 -2.25 11.52
C ASN A 204 14.99 -2.68 12.52
N THR A 205 13.90 -3.29 12.07
CA THR A 205 12.86 -3.95 12.90
C THR A 205 13.03 -5.46 12.88
N THR A 206 12.34 -6.17 13.77
CA THR A 206 12.29 -7.65 13.75
C THR A 206 10.93 -8.15 13.27
N ILE A 207 10.87 -9.41 12.85
CA ILE A 207 9.68 -10.06 12.31
C ILE A 207 9.33 -11.29 13.16
N ALA A 208 8.05 -11.42 13.48
CA ALA A 208 7.45 -12.64 14.00
C ALA A 208 6.45 -13.18 12.96
N GLY A 209 6.73 -14.34 12.38
CA GLY A 209 5.88 -15.00 11.38
C GLY A 209 4.76 -15.83 12.03
N TYR A 210 3.56 -15.75 11.48
CA TYR A 210 2.40 -16.51 11.91
C TYR A 210 1.81 -17.22 10.71
N VAL A 211 1.99 -18.54 10.66
CA VAL A 211 1.60 -19.35 9.50
C VAL A 211 0.07 -19.41 9.37
N VAL A 212 -0.42 -19.04 8.19
CA VAL A 212 -1.82 -19.13 7.81
C VAL A 212 -2.04 -20.45 7.09
N ASN A 213 -2.92 -21.30 7.61
CA ASN A 213 -3.27 -22.55 6.95
C ASN A 213 -3.90 -22.28 5.57
N THR A 214 -3.25 -22.75 4.52
CA THR A 214 -3.65 -22.47 3.13
C THR A 214 -4.19 -23.68 2.39
N SER A 215 -5.12 -23.43 1.47
CA SER A 215 -5.50 -24.37 0.40
C SER A 215 -4.50 -24.34 -0.77
N THR A 216 -4.76 -25.11 -1.83
CA THR A 216 -3.92 -25.30 -3.04
C THR A 216 -3.53 -24.04 -3.85
N PHE A 217 -3.84 -22.84 -3.38
CA PHE A 217 -3.55 -21.56 -4.07
C PHE A 217 -2.88 -20.51 -3.16
N CYS A 218 -2.16 -20.92 -2.11
CA CYS A 218 -1.58 -19.99 -1.12
C CYS A 218 -2.62 -19.03 -0.52
N THR A 219 -3.88 -19.48 -0.42
CA THR A 219 -4.99 -18.70 0.15
C THR A 219 -5.49 -19.39 1.40
N GLY A 220 -5.65 -18.61 2.46
CA GLY A 220 -6.13 -19.06 3.76
C GLY A 220 -6.82 -17.95 4.53
N GLN A 221 -7.41 -18.28 5.67
CA GLN A 221 -8.08 -17.31 6.53
C GLN A 221 -7.07 -16.75 7.56
N PRO A 222 -6.63 -15.48 7.44
CA PRO A 222 -5.52 -14.98 8.25
C PRO A 222 -5.91 -14.67 9.70
N TRP A 223 -7.21 -14.62 10.03
CA TRP A 223 -7.67 -14.11 11.32
C TRP A 223 -7.20 -14.88 12.54
N GLN A 224 -6.93 -16.18 12.42
CA GLN A 224 -6.36 -16.94 13.54
C GLN A 224 -4.92 -16.52 13.81
N ALA A 225 -4.09 -16.44 12.76
CA ALA A 225 -2.70 -15.97 12.82
C ALA A 225 -2.62 -14.52 13.30
N VAL A 226 -3.45 -13.62 12.76
CA VAL A 226 -3.52 -12.21 13.19
C VAL A 226 -3.93 -12.09 14.67
N TRP A 227 -4.93 -12.86 15.10
CA TRP A 227 -5.34 -12.86 16.51
C TRP A 227 -4.23 -13.38 17.42
N ARG A 228 -3.46 -14.37 16.95
CA ARG A 228 -2.33 -14.88 17.71
C ARG A 228 -1.20 -13.87 17.83
N ALA A 229 -0.84 -13.22 16.72
CA ALA A 229 0.13 -12.12 16.70
C ALA A 229 -0.27 -11.00 17.68
N PHE A 230 -1.56 -10.67 17.73
CA PHE A 230 -2.07 -9.69 18.68
C PHE A 230 -1.86 -10.12 20.14
N ILE A 231 -2.14 -11.37 20.49
CA ILE A 231 -1.95 -11.87 21.87
C ILE A 231 -0.47 -11.88 22.26
N ASP A 232 0.42 -12.31 21.37
CA ASP A 232 1.85 -12.42 21.69
C ASP A 232 2.53 -11.04 21.82
N GLY A 233 1.97 -10.00 21.18
CA GLY A 233 2.45 -8.62 21.24
C GLY A 233 1.95 -7.79 22.43
N THR A 234 1.06 -8.33 23.28
CA THR A 234 0.53 -7.67 24.50
C THR A 234 1.22 -8.14 25.77
#